data_AF-M1PSR1-F1
#
_entry.id   AF-M1PSR1-F1
#
_cell.length_a   1.000
_cell.length_b   1.000
_cell.length_c   1.000
_cell.angle_alpha   90.00
_cell.angle_beta   90.00
_cell.angle_gamma   90.00
#
_symmetry.space_group_name_H-M   'P 1'
#
loop_
_entity.id
_entity.type
_entity.pdbx_description
1 polymer ?
#
loop_
_entity_poly.entity_id
_entity_poly.type
_entity_poly.pdbx_seq_one_letter_code
_entity_poly.pdbx_strand_id
1 'polypeptide(L)'
;RKQYFSSGINKQSLDAIERAAFFVTLDDEEQGTEGEDPAGSLDSYAKSLLHGKCYDRWFDKSFSIVIYKNGKSGLNAKHSWADAPTVAHLWEYTLATDAFQLGYNENGHCKGKVDRSLPHPQRLLWDIPSEVEAQVQKTLTVAQNMADDVDCHVFPFSQFGKGLIKKCRTSPDAFIQIALQLAHYRDKGKFCLTYEASMTRLFREGRTETVRSCT
;
A
#
# COMPACT_ATOMS: atom_id res chain seq x y z
N ARG A 1 21.07 -11.94 1.38
CA ARG A 1 21.71 -10.72 0.83
C ARG A 1 23.25 -10.74 0.91
N LYS A 2 23.89 -10.64 2.09
CA LYS A 2 25.37 -10.55 2.18
C LYS A 2 26.14 -11.71 1.50
N GLN A 3 25.64 -12.94 1.59
CA GLN A 3 26.33 -14.12 1.08
C GLN A 3 26.25 -14.26 -0.46
N TYR A 4 25.07 -14.05 -1.05
CA TYR A 4 24.81 -14.36 -2.47
C TYR A 4 24.55 -13.13 -3.36
N PHE A 5 24.39 -11.94 -2.78
CA PHE A 5 23.99 -10.72 -3.50
C PHE A 5 24.96 -9.55 -3.27
N SER A 6 26.18 -9.82 -2.79
CA SER A 6 27.18 -8.80 -2.46
C SER A 6 28.27 -8.62 -3.52
N SER A 7 28.21 -9.38 -4.61
CA SER A 7 29.15 -9.30 -5.73
C SER A 7 28.47 -9.69 -7.05
N GLY A 8 29.20 -9.52 -8.16
CA GLY A 8 28.80 -9.97 -9.50
C GLY A 8 27.49 -9.37 -10.00
N ILE A 9 26.78 -10.13 -10.83
CA ILE A 9 25.53 -9.70 -11.46
C ILE A 9 24.41 -9.47 -10.44
N ASN A 10 24.37 -10.28 -9.36
CA ASN A 10 23.38 -10.14 -8.30
C ASN A 10 23.48 -8.82 -7.56
N LYS A 11 24.69 -8.36 -7.27
CA LYS A 11 24.89 -7.04 -6.67
C LYS A 11 24.45 -5.93 -7.62
N GLN A 12 24.79 -6.01 -8.90
CA GLN A 12 24.40 -4.98 -9.87
C GLN A 12 22.88 -4.87 -9.97
N SER A 13 22.17 -5.99 -10.04
CA SER A 13 20.71 -6.04 -10.05
C SER A 13 20.11 -5.53 -8.74
N LEU A 14 20.65 -5.94 -7.58
CA LEU A 14 20.18 -5.46 -6.28
C LEU A 14 20.39 -3.95 -6.11
N ASP A 15 21.57 -3.43 -6.50
CA ASP A 15 21.90 -2.01 -6.48
C ASP A 15 20.95 -1.20 -7.37
N ALA A 16 20.57 -1.72 -8.54
CA ALA A 16 19.60 -1.07 -9.42
C ALA A 16 18.23 -0.95 -8.74
N ILE A 17 17.77 -2.01 -8.07
CA ILE A 17 16.50 -2.01 -7.32
C ILE A 17 16.57 -1.04 -6.15
N GLU A 18 17.64 -1.07 -5.36
CA GLU A 18 17.79 -0.23 -4.17
C GLU A 18 17.85 1.27 -4.54
N ARG A 19 18.51 1.61 -5.67
CA ARG A 19 18.64 3.00 -6.16
C ARG A 19 17.44 3.50 -6.96
N ALA A 20 16.56 2.62 -7.45
CA ALA A 20 15.36 3.04 -8.19
C ALA A 20 14.54 4.07 -7.40
N ALA A 21 13.81 4.97 -8.05
CA ALA A 21 12.99 5.94 -7.31
C ALA A 21 11.86 5.26 -6.52
N PHE A 22 11.17 4.32 -7.17
CA PHE A 22 10.10 3.49 -6.60
C PHE A 22 9.99 2.20 -7.41
N PHE A 23 9.12 1.29 -6.97
CA PHE A 23 8.81 0.06 -7.72
C PHE A 23 7.44 0.14 -8.37
N VAL A 24 7.29 -0.46 -9.55
CA VAL A 24 5.98 -0.69 -10.16
C VAL A 24 5.79 -2.19 -10.28
N THR A 25 4.73 -2.70 -9.66
CA THR A 25 4.30 -4.09 -9.81
C THR A 25 3.16 -4.15 -10.80
N LEU A 26 3.33 -4.95 -11.84
CA LEU A 26 2.28 -5.28 -12.80
C LEU A 26 1.73 -6.64 -12.39
N ASP A 27 0.54 -6.64 -11.79
CA ASP A 27 -0.13 -7.83 -11.28
C ASP A 27 -1.07 -8.40 -12.35
N ASP A 28 -1.06 -9.73 -12.49
CA ASP A 28 -1.88 -10.47 -13.44
C ASP A 28 -3.27 -10.82 -12.90
N GLU A 29 -3.53 -10.59 -11.61
CA GLU A 29 -4.86 -10.69 -11.03
C GLU A 29 -5.73 -9.46 -11.35
N GLU A 30 -7.03 -9.68 -11.30
CA GLU A 30 -8.04 -8.63 -11.32
C GLU A 30 -8.55 -8.44 -9.89
N GLN A 31 -8.43 -7.22 -9.36
CA GLN A 31 -8.89 -6.85 -8.03
C GLN A 31 -9.75 -5.59 -8.14
N GLY A 32 -10.57 -5.28 -7.14
CA GLY A 32 -11.35 -4.04 -7.17
C GLY A 32 -12.53 -4.00 -6.22
N THR A 33 -13.40 -3.03 -6.46
CA THR A 33 -14.61 -2.75 -5.66
C THR A 33 -15.87 -3.38 -6.24
N GLU A 34 -15.76 -4.00 -7.41
CA GLU A 34 -16.87 -4.49 -8.24
C GLU A 34 -16.71 -6.00 -8.41
N GLY A 35 -17.79 -6.76 -8.22
CA GLY A 35 -17.80 -8.22 -8.28
C GLY A 35 -19.15 -8.80 -7.84
N GLU A 36 -19.30 -10.13 -7.90
CA GLU A 36 -20.50 -10.85 -7.42
C GLU A 36 -20.69 -10.70 -5.90
N ASP A 37 -19.58 -10.63 -5.16
CA ASP A 37 -19.53 -10.26 -3.75
C ASP A 37 -18.69 -8.98 -3.57
N PRO A 38 -19.32 -7.79 -3.55
CA PRO A 38 -18.60 -6.53 -3.38
C PRO A 38 -17.83 -6.42 -2.07
N ALA A 39 -18.31 -7.06 -0.99
CA ALA A 39 -17.64 -7.01 0.32
C ALA A 39 -16.38 -7.87 0.29
N GLY A 40 -16.49 -9.13 -0.13
CA GLY A 40 -15.33 -10.01 -0.31
C GLY A 40 -14.32 -9.47 -1.33
N SER A 41 -14.79 -8.75 -2.34
CA SER A 41 -13.91 -8.11 -3.33
C SER A 41 -13.01 -7.03 -2.71
N LEU A 42 -13.54 -6.21 -1.80
CA LEU A 42 -12.76 -5.20 -1.08
C LEU A 42 -11.75 -5.83 -0.11
N ASP A 43 -12.16 -6.89 0.58
CA ASP A 43 -11.29 -7.63 1.51
C ASP A 43 -10.11 -8.25 0.75
N SER A 44 -10.40 -8.93 -0.36
CA SER A 44 -9.38 -9.48 -1.28
C SER A 44 -8.45 -8.39 -1.81
N TYR A 45 -9.01 -7.26 -2.25
CA TYR A 45 -8.22 -6.17 -2.80
C TYR A 45 -7.29 -5.55 -1.76
N ALA A 46 -7.76 -5.34 -0.53
CA ALA A 46 -6.96 -4.84 0.58
C ALA A 46 -5.81 -5.80 0.95
N LYS A 47 -6.11 -7.10 1.04
CA LYS A 47 -5.11 -8.15 1.27
C LYS A 47 -4.06 -8.20 0.17
N SER A 48 -4.48 -8.15 -1.09
CA SER A 48 -3.58 -8.12 -2.26
C SER A 48 -2.65 -6.89 -2.27
N LEU A 49 -3.12 -5.72 -1.83
CA LEU A 49 -2.27 -4.52 -1.66
C LEU A 49 -1.32 -4.63 -0.46
N LEU A 50 -1.73 -5.34 0.59
CA LEU A 50 -0.93 -5.54 1.81
C LEU A 50 0.24 -6.50 1.58
N HIS A 51 -0.02 -7.69 1.04
CA HIS A 51 0.97 -8.77 0.94
C HIS A 51 1.17 -9.35 -0.47
N GLY A 52 0.30 -9.04 -1.44
CA GLY A 52 0.38 -9.62 -2.79
C GLY A 52 0.42 -11.16 -2.73
N LYS A 53 1.23 -11.76 -3.61
CA LYS A 53 1.44 -13.22 -3.66
C LYS A 53 2.66 -13.68 -2.86
N CYS A 54 3.24 -12.78 -2.07
CA CYS A 54 4.49 -12.98 -1.30
C CYS A 54 5.77 -13.19 -2.15
N TYR A 55 5.71 -13.10 -3.48
CA TYR A 55 6.87 -13.21 -4.37
C TYR A 55 6.94 -12.13 -5.46
N ASP A 56 5.94 -11.28 -5.56
CA ASP A 56 5.72 -10.29 -6.63
C ASP A 56 5.85 -8.84 -6.14
N ARG A 57 6.34 -8.65 -4.92
CA ARG A 57 6.56 -7.34 -4.28
C ARG A 57 7.99 -7.21 -3.79
N TRP A 58 8.52 -5.98 -3.81
CA TRP A 58 9.79 -5.65 -3.17
C TRP A 58 9.55 -4.83 -1.89
N PHE A 59 9.20 -5.51 -0.79
CA PHE A 59 8.81 -4.88 0.47
C PHE A 59 9.86 -3.97 1.12
N ASP A 60 11.12 -4.06 0.69
CA ASP A 60 12.18 -3.17 1.17
C ASP A 60 12.20 -1.80 0.50
N LYS A 61 11.44 -1.61 -0.59
CA LYS A 61 11.34 -0.33 -1.28
C LYS A 61 10.53 0.66 -0.44
N SER A 62 10.91 1.94 -0.47
CA SER A 62 10.17 3.02 0.22
C SER A 62 8.67 2.96 -0.09
N PHE A 63 8.32 2.82 -1.36
CA PHE A 63 6.98 2.50 -1.81
C PHE A 63 6.99 1.81 -3.18
N SER A 64 5.90 1.11 -3.46
CA SER A 64 5.60 0.46 -4.72
C SER A 64 4.19 0.83 -5.19
N ILE A 65 4.03 1.05 -6.49
CA ILE A 65 2.73 1.20 -7.14
C ILE A 65 2.34 -0.17 -7.68
N VAL A 66 1.17 -0.66 -7.29
CA VAL A 66 0.63 -1.93 -7.79
C VAL A 66 -0.44 -1.61 -8.82
N ILE A 67 -0.31 -2.16 -10.02
CA ILE A 67 -1.26 -2.01 -11.12
C ILE A 67 -1.78 -3.39 -11.47
N TYR A 68 -3.09 -3.59 -11.33
CA TYR A 68 -3.78 -4.84 -11.64
C TYR A 68 -4.18 -4.91 -13.10
N LYS A 69 -4.42 -6.12 -13.59
CA LYS A 69 -4.75 -6.39 -14.99
C LYS A 69 -5.98 -5.62 -15.50
N ASN A 70 -6.97 -5.37 -14.64
CA ASN A 70 -8.18 -4.61 -14.94
C ASN A 70 -8.00 -3.08 -14.77
N GLY A 71 -6.77 -2.59 -14.59
CA GLY A 71 -6.47 -1.17 -14.44
C GLY A 71 -6.76 -0.59 -13.06
N LYS A 72 -7.23 -1.39 -12.09
CA LYS A 72 -7.24 -0.95 -10.69
C LYS A 72 -5.81 -0.83 -10.19
N SER A 73 -5.59 0.01 -9.18
CA SER A 73 -4.23 0.31 -8.71
C SER A 73 -4.22 0.70 -7.25
N GLY A 74 -3.10 0.45 -6.56
CA GLY A 74 -2.90 0.94 -5.20
C GLY A 74 -1.42 1.09 -4.86
N LEU A 75 -1.17 1.31 -3.57
CA LEU A 75 0.17 1.59 -3.06
C LEU A 75 0.51 0.62 -1.93
N ASN A 76 1.76 0.15 -1.94
CA ASN A 76 2.39 -0.52 -0.81
C ASN A 76 3.57 0.35 -0.35
N ALA A 77 3.66 0.67 0.94
CA ALA A 77 4.69 1.58 1.44
C ALA A 77 5.39 1.03 2.69
N LYS A 78 6.71 1.13 2.70
CA LYS A 78 7.53 0.74 3.84
C LYS A 78 7.46 1.80 4.93
N HIS A 79 6.89 1.44 6.07
CA HIS A 79 6.52 2.40 7.11
C HIS A 79 7.71 3.09 7.81
N SER A 80 8.93 2.52 7.73
CA SER A 80 10.13 3.17 8.27
C SER A 80 10.44 4.49 7.56
N TRP A 81 10.11 4.60 6.27
CA TRP A 81 10.42 5.77 5.45
C TRP A 81 9.46 6.94 5.68
N ALA A 82 8.15 6.68 5.75
CA ALA A 82 7.15 7.72 5.91
C ALA A 82 5.89 7.22 6.63
N ASP A 83 5.12 8.16 7.17
CA ASP A 83 3.77 7.91 7.68
C ASP A 83 2.73 8.04 6.56
N ALA A 84 1.59 7.35 6.72
CA ALA A 84 0.54 7.24 5.70
C ALA A 84 0.09 8.57 5.06
N PRO A 85 -0.06 9.69 5.79
CA PRO A 85 -0.46 10.97 5.18
C PRO A 85 0.52 11.49 4.12
N THR A 86 1.81 11.15 4.21
CA THR A 86 2.81 11.54 3.19
C THR A 86 2.56 10.77 1.89
N VAL A 87 2.33 9.47 1.99
CA VAL A 87 2.05 8.58 0.85
C VAL A 87 0.69 8.93 0.22
N ALA A 88 -0.31 9.21 1.04
CA ALA A 88 -1.63 9.65 0.58
C ALA A 88 -1.55 10.98 -0.20
N HIS A 89 -0.75 11.95 0.27
CA HIS A 89 -0.57 13.21 -0.43
C HIS A 89 0.16 13.03 -1.76
N LEU A 90 1.19 12.18 -1.83
CA LEU A 90 1.84 11.80 -3.08
C LEU A 90 0.83 11.23 -4.09
N TRP A 91 -0.03 10.32 -3.63
CA TRP A 91 -1.07 9.70 -4.45
C TRP A 91 -2.07 10.73 -4.98
N GLU A 92 -2.62 11.56 -4.10
CA GLU A 92 -3.56 12.64 -4.44
C GLU A 92 -2.95 13.60 -5.46
N TYR A 93 -1.71 14.05 -5.23
CA TYR A 93 -1.00 14.94 -6.15
C TYR A 93 -0.81 14.30 -7.53
N THR A 94 -0.44 13.02 -7.57
CA THR A 94 -0.23 12.27 -8.82
C THR A 94 -1.53 12.15 -9.61
N LEU A 95 -2.62 11.74 -8.95
CA LEU A 95 -3.94 11.62 -9.59
C LEU A 95 -4.47 12.98 -10.07
N ALA A 96 -4.31 14.04 -9.26
CA ALA A 96 -4.72 15.38 -9.65
C ALA A 96 -3.92 15.89 -10.85
N THR A 97 -2.61 15.63 -10.88
CA THR A 97 -1.76 16.01 -12.01
C THR A 97 -2.15 15.27 -13.29
N ASP A 98 -2.41 13.96 -13.19
CA ASP A 98 -2.88 13.15 -14.31
C ASP A 98 -4.22 13.66 -14.85
N ALA A 99 -5.20 13.85 -13.97
CA ALA A 99 -6.55 14.25 -14.37
C ALA A 99 -6.65 15.70 -14.87
N PHE A 100 -5.96 16.65 -14.22
CA PHE A 100 -6.16 18.09 -14.47
C PHE A 100 -5.07 18.73 -15.34
N GLN A 101 -3.88 18.15 -15.45
CA GLN A 101 -2.75 18.76 -16.17
C GLN A 101 -2.29 17.96 -17.38
N LEU A 102 -2.05 16.66 -17.22
CA LEU A 102 -1.54 15.79 -18.30
C LEU A 102 -2.68 15.36 -19.23
N GLY A 103 -3.65 14.63 -18.68
CA GLY A 103 -4.87 14.19 -19.35
C GLY A 103 -4.66 13.28 -20.57
N TYR A 104 -5.78 12.87 -21.13
CA TYR A 104 -5.86 11.95 -22.26
C TYR A 104 -6.61 12.61 -23.42
N ASN A 105 -6.31 12.19 -24.65
CA ASN A 105 -7.09 12.59 -25.83
C ASN A 105 -8.39 11.76 -25.95
N GLU A 106 -9.23 12.07 -26.94
CA GLU A 106 -10.52 11.39 -27.17
C GLU A 106 -10.40 9.87 -27.38
N ASN A 107 -9.22 9.40 -27.81
CA ASN A 107 -8.92 7.98 -28.01
C ASN A 107 -8.31 7.32 -26.75
N GLY A 108 -8.22 8.03 -25.63
CA GLY A 108 -7.67 7.52 -24.38
C GLY A 108 -6.14 7.46 -24.32
N HIS A 109 -5.42 8.08 -25.28
CA HIS A 109 -3.95 8.14 -25.23
C HIS A 109 -3.47 9.36 -24.45
N CYS A 110 -2.34 9.23 -23.75
CA CYS A 110 -1.68 10.34 -23.07
C CYS A 110 -1.42 11.49 -24.06
N LYS A 111 -1.71 12.73 -23.65
CA LYS A 111 -1.37 13.91 -24.47
C LYS A 111 0.15 14.09 -24.50
N GLY A 112 0.71 14.32 -25.68
CA GLY A 112 2.15 14.53 -25.86
C GLY A 112 2.69 13.93 -27.15
N LYS A 113 4.00 14.04 -27.35
CA LYS A 113 4.72 13.39 -28.46
C LYS A 113 5.57 12.27 -27.89
N VAL A 114 5.47 11.08 -28.48
CA VAL A 114 6.28 9.93 -28.09
C VAL A 114 7.73 10.18 -28.47
N ASP A 115 8.62 10.16 -27.49
CA ASP A 115 10.06 10.16 -27.73
C ASP A 115 10.54 8.71 -27.92
N ARG A 116 10.96 8.40 -29.16
CA ARG A 116 11.46 7.07 -29.53
C ARG A 116 12.97 6.91 -29.30
N SER A 117 13.65 7.96 -28.82
CA SER A 117 15.09 7.94 -28.54
C SER A 117 15.42 7.34 -27.17
N LEU A 118 14.42 7.09 -26.33
CA LEU A 118 14.60 6.51 -25.00
C LEU A 118 15.18 5.08 -25.08
N PRO A 119 16.11 4.71 -24.18
CA PRO A 119 16.66 3.37 -24.13
C PRO A 119 15.58 2.34 -23.74
N HIS A 120 15.72 1.13 -24.26
CA HIS A 120 14.83 0.02 -23.89
C HIS A 120 15.00 -0.36 -22.41
N PRO A 121 13.92 -0.81 -21.74
CA PRO A 121 14.02 -1.37 -20.40
C PRO A 121 15.03 -2.53 -20.36
N GLN A 122 15.88 -2.53 -19.33
CA GLN A 122 16.88 -3.58 -19.14
C GLN A 122 16.36 -4.61 -18.15
N ARG A 123 16.39 -5.88 -18.54
CA ARG A 123 16.06 -6.98 -17.63
C ARG A 123 17.19 -7.16 -16.64
N LEU A 124 16.87 -7.09 -15.34
CA LEU A 124 17.79 -7.44 -14.28
C LEU A 124 18.05 -8.95 -14.29
N LEU A 125 19.32 -9.32 -14.25
CA LEU A 125 19.76 -10.72 -14.29
C LEU A 125 20.20 -11.18 -12.90
N TRP A 126 19.99 -12.45 -12.62
CA TRP A 126 20.33 -13.05 -11.34
C TRP A 126 20.99 -14.41 -11.55
N ASP A 127 22.02 -14.66 -10.77
CA ASP A 127 22.62 -15.97 -10.57
C ASP A 127 22.08 -16.55 -9.26
N ILE A 128 21.22 -17.56 -9.35
CA ILE A 128 20.51 -18.14 -8.21
C ILE A 128 20.94 -19.60 -8.06
N PRO A 129 21.93 -19.89 -7.19
CA PRO A 129 22.30 -21.25 -6.85
C PRO A 129 21.14 -22.03 -6.22
N SER A 130 21.20 -23.36 -6.29
CA SER A 130 20.16 -24.24 -5.73
C SER A 130 19.97 -24.04 -4.22
N GLU A 131 21.01 -23.65 -3.48
CA GLU A 131 20.93 -23.31 -2.06
C GLU A 131 20.08 -22.05 -1.83
N VAL A 132 20.17 -21.06 -2.72
CA VAL A 132 19.35 -19.84 -2.66
C VAL A 132 17.92 -20.16 -3.06
N GLU A 133 17.71 -20.96 -4.09
CA GLU A 133 16.38 -21.42 -4.50
C GLU A 133 15.65 -22.17 -3.37
N ALA A 134 16.34 -23.08 -2.69
CA ALA A 134 15.81 -23.78 -1.52
C ALA A 134 15.45 -22.83 -0.38
N GLN A 135 16.25 -21.78 -0.15
CA GLN A 135 15.94 -20.74 0.84
C GLN A 135 14.72 -19.92 0.43
N VAL A 136 14.61 -19.51 -0.83
CA VAL A 136 13.46 -18.77 -1.36
C VAL A 136 12.19 -19.59 -1.15
N GLN A 137 12.19 -20.88 -1.48
CA GLN A 137 11.00 -21.71 -1.31
C GLN A 137 10.58 -21.87 0.15
N LYS A 138 11.55 -22.09 1.05
CA LYS A 138 11.29 -22.15 2.49
C LYS A 138 10.69 -20.84 3.02
N THR A 139 11.26 -19.69 2.64
CA THR A 139 10.78 -18.38 3.08
C THR A 139 9.43 -18.03 2.47
N LEU A 140 9.16 -18.45 1.22
CA LEU A 140 7.86 -18.25 0.58
C LEU A 140 6.75 -18.94 1.35
N THR A 141 6.94 -20.20 1.76
CA THR A 141 5.96 -20.92 2.59
C THR A 141 5.67 -20.19 3.90
N VAL A 142 6.72 -19.67 4.56
CA VAL A 142 6.53 -18.87 5.80
C VAL A 142 5.72 -17.61 5.52
N ALA A 143 6.05 -16.88 4.45
CA ALA A 143 5.38 -15.65 4.08
C ALA A 143 3.90 -15.89 3.67
N GLN A 144 3.62 -16.97 2.95
CA GLN A 144 2.26 -17.38 2.58
C GLN A 144 1.44 -17.73 3.81
N ASN A 145 1.97 -18.55 4.73
CA ASN A 145 1.27 -18.85 5.98
C ASN A 145 0.94 -17.58 6.79
N MET A 146 1.86 -16.61 6.80
CA MET A 146 1.62 -15.32 7.47
C MET A 146 0.57 -14.48 6.75
N ALA A 147 0.54 -14.49 5.42
CA ALA A 147 -0.46 -13.78 4.63
C ALA A 147 -1.86 -14.40 4.78
N ASP A 148 -1.93 -15.73 4.80
CA ASP A 148 -3.17 -16.49 4.95
C ASP A 148 -3.80 -16.29 6.34
N ASP A 149 -2.99 -16.04 7.37
CA ASP A 149 -3.44 -15.75 8.75
C ASP A 149 -3.94 -14.29 8.93
N VAL A 150 -3.84 -13.44 7.89
CA VAL A 150 -4.40 -12.09 7.95
C VAL A 150 -5.92 -12.14 7.73
N ASP A 151 -6.68 -11.78 8.75
CA ASP A 151 -8.09 -11.43 8.60
C ASP A 151 -8.25 -9.94 8.30
N CYS A 152 -9.05 -9.61 7.29
CA CYS A 152 -9.23 -8.23 6.84
C CYS A 152 -10.67 -8.07 6.35
N HIS A 153 -11.34 -7.04 6.88
CA HIS A 153 -12.67 -6.65 6.45
C HIS A 153 -12.73 -5.15 6.15
N VAL A 154 -13.14 -4.79 4.95
CA VAL A 154 -13.23 -3.45 4.41
C VAL A 154 -14.63 -3.24 3.85
N PHE A 155 -15.33 -2.24 4.38
CA PHE A 155 -16.68 -1.94 3.96
C PHE A 155 -16.89 -0.43 3.76
N PRO A 156 -17.62 0.00 2.73
CA PRO A 156 -17.99 1.38 2.56
C PRO A 156 -19.12 1.76 3.51
N PHE A 157 -18.92 2.80 4.32
CA PHE A 157 -19.98 3.37 5.13
C PHE A 157 -20.64 4.55 4.40
N SER A 158 -21.86 4.36 3.88
CA SER A 158 -22.56 5.32 3.03
C SER A 158 -23.73 6.05 3.69
N GLN A 159 -24.08 5.72 4.95
CA GLN A 159 -25.25 6.28 5.63
C GLN A 159 -25.09 7.78 5.95
N PHE A 160 -23.87 8.20 6.30
CA PHE A 160 -23.50 9.60 6.50
C PHE A 160 -21.97 9.75 6.47
N GLY A 161 -21.49 11.00 6.50
CA GLY A 161 -20.07 11.30 6.63
C GLY A 161 -19.81 12.54 7.49
N LYS A 162 -18.61 13.12 7.35
CA LYS A 162 -18.16 14.28 8.14
C LYS A 162 -19.15 15.46 8.15
N GLY A 163 -19.95 15.62 7.08
CA GLY A 163 -20.94 16.69 6.98
C GLY A 163 -22.02 16.63 8.05
N LEU A 164 -22.57 15.44 8.34
CA LEU A 164 -23.60 15.28 9.37
C LEU A 164 -23.01 15.41 10.78
N ILE A 165 -21.86 14.77 11.03
CA ILE A 165 -21.20 14.80 12.33
C ILE A 165 -20.86 16.24 12.74
N LYS A 166 -20.37 17.05 11.79
CA LYS A 166 -20.06 18.47 12.04
C LYS A 166 -21.29 19.32 12.36
N LYS A 167 -22.48 18.99 11.86
CA LYS A 167 -23.73 19.69 12.24
C LYS A 167 -24.06 19.50 13.72
N CYS A 168 -23.66 18.37 14.29
CA CYS A 168 -23.76 18.10 15.73
C CYS A 168 -22.66 18.78 16.56
N ARG A 169 -21.78 19.60 15.94
CA ARG A 169 -20.63 20.26 16.58
C ARG A 169 -19.60 19.29 17.18
N THR A 170 -19.46 18.12 16.57
CA THR A 170 -18.53 17.07 17.00
C THR A 170 -17.39 16.92 15.98
N SER A 171 -16.17 16.62 16.46
CA SER A 171 -15.07 16.22 15.59
C SER A 171 -15.39 14.86 14.92
N PRO A 172 -15.34 14.75 13.58
CA PRO A 172 -15.54 13.47 12.90
C PRO A 172 -14.60 12.36 13.37
N ASP A 173 -13.36 12.72 13.65
CA ASP A 173 -12.33 11.79 14.11
C ASP A 173 -12.64 11.24 15.51
N ALA A 174 -12.86 12.13 16.49
CA ALA A 174 -13.28 11.74 17.83
C ALA A 174 -14.61 10.94 17.85
N PHE A 175 -15.54 11.26 16.94
CA PHE A 175 -16.77 10.49 16.79
C PHE A 175 -16.49 9.04 16.39
N ILE A 176 -15.60 8.81 15.42
CA ILE A 176 -15.21 7.47 14.99
C ILE A 176 -14.44 6.73 16.10
N GLN A 177 -13.54 7.41 16.82
CA GLN A 177 -12.82 6.82 17.96
C GLN A 177 -13.76 6.33 19.06
N ILE A 178 -14.77 7.13 19.44
CA ILE A 178 -15.77 6.73 20.45
C ILE A 178 -16.66 5.59 19.91
N ALA A 179 -17.06 5.65 18.64
CA ALA A 179 -17.81 4.56 18.01
C ALA A 179 -17.02 3.24 18.02
N LEU A 180 -15.72 3.29 17.80
CA LEU A 180 -14.82 2.13 17.89
C LEU A 180 -14.75 1.58 19.33
N GLN A 181 -14.61 2.44 20.35
CA GLN A 181 -14.67 2.01 21.75
C GLN A 181 -16.00 1.34 22.10
N LEU A 182 -17.12 1.92 21.66
CA LEU A 182 -18.45 1.38 21.90
C LEU A 182 -18.65 0.03 21.20
N ALA A 183 -18.20 -0.10 19.94
CA ALA A 183 -18.27 -1.35 19.20
C ALA A 183 -17.47 -2.45 19.92
N HIS A 184 -16.24 -2.16 20.34
CA HIS A 184 -15.42 -3.11 21.10
C HIS A 184 -16.06 -3.48 22.44
N TYR A 185 -16.60 -2.51 23.19
CA TYR A 185 -17.26 -2.79 24.46
C TYR A 185 -18.50 -3.68 24.29
N ARG A 186 -19.29 -3.48 23.23
CA ARG A 186 -20.45 -4.32 22.91
C ARG A 186 -20.07 -5.75 22.55
N ASP A 187 -18.97 -5.92 21.81
CA ASP A 187 -18.48 -7.24 21.40
C ASP A 187 -17.79 -8.00 22.55
N LYS A 188 -16.96 -7.32 23.35
CA LYS A 188 -16.09 -7.95 24.36
C LYS A 188 -16.52 -7.75 25.81
N GLY A 189 -17.50 -6.90 26.09
CA GLY A 189 -17.95 -6.56 27.44
C GLY A 189 -16.94 -5.76 28.28
N LYS A 190 -15.88 -5.23 27.65
CA LYS A 190 -14.83 -4.43 28.31
C LYS A 190 -14.18 -3.45 27.34
N PHE A 191 -13.59 -2.40 27.90
CA PHE A 191 -12.73 -1.49 27.15
C PHE A 191 -11.34 -2.08 26.93
N CYS A 192 -10.60 -1.55 25.97
CA CYS A 192 -9.23 -1.95 25.67
C CYS A 192 -8.33 -0.73 25.43
N LEU A 193 -7.04 -0.91 25.71
CA LEU A 193 -6.04 0.11 25.41
C LEU A 193 -6.00 0.33 23.90
N THR A 194 -6.28 1.55 23.48
CA THR A 194 -6.40 1.91 22.06
C THR A 194 -5.35 2.95 21.71
N TYR A 195 -4.59 2.65 20.66
CA TYR A 195 -3.60 3.54 20.05
C TYR A 195 -4.24 4.28 18.89
N GLU A 196 -4.10 5.60 18.89
CA GLU A 196 -4.38 6.46 17.74
C GLU A 196 -3.12 7.26 17.42
N ALA A 197 -2.72 7.27 16.15
CA ALA A 197 -1.57 8.05 15.70
C ALA A 197 -1.97 9.53 15.54
N SER A 198 -1.24 10.43 16.20
CA SER A 198 -1.35 11.87 16.00
C SER A 198 -0.05 12.42 15.41
N MET A 199 -0.15 13.21 14.34
CA MET A 199 1.01 13.75 13.64
C MET A 199 1.69 14.86 14.45
N THR A 200 3.02 14.81 14.56
CA THR A 200 3.84 15.84 15.22
C THR A 200 4.62 16.70 14.23
N ARG A 201 4.13 16.81 12.99
CA ARG A 201 4.77 17.50 11.86
C ARG A 201 5.00 19.01 12.03
N LEU A 202 4.50 19.61 13.12
CA LEU A 202 4.84 20.98 13.53
C LEU A 202 6.28 21.10 14.04
N PHE A 203 6.87 19.98 14.49
CA PHE A 203 8.25 19.91 14.94
C PHE A 203 9.16 19.39 13.82
N ARG A 204 10.41 19.84 13.82
CA ARG A 204 11.44 19.34 12.90
C ARG A 204 11.57 17.82 13.06
N GLU A 205 11.49 17.10 11.95
CA GLU A 205 11.58 15.62 11.90
C GLU A 205 10.48 14.91 12.71
N GLY A 206 9.40 15.61 13.09
CA GLY A 206 8.25 15.04 13.78
C GLY A 206 7.53 13.99 12.95
N ARG A 207 7.30 12.82 13.56
CA ARG A 207 6.54 11.69 13.01
C ARG A 207 5.16 11.66 13.66
N THR A 208 4.99 10.80 14.67
CA THR A 208 3.73 10.58 15.37
C THR A 208 3.92 10.59 16.89
N GLU A 209 2.84 10.87 17.61
CA GLU A 209 2.66 10.59 19.03
C GLU A 209 1.38 9.74 19.19
N THR A 210 1.26 9.06 20.32
CA THR A 210 0.14 8.22 20.72
C THR A 210 -0.94 9.04 21.41
N VAL A 211 -2.13 9.07 20.83
CA VAL A 211 -3.36 9.40 21.54
C VAL A 211 -3.94 8.11 22.12
N ARG A 212 -4.34 8.15 23.39
CA ARG A 212 -4.97 7.02 24.08
C ARG A 212 -6.48 7.22 24.12
N SER A 213 -7.20 6.66 23.14
CA SER A 213 -8.64 6.90 22.96
C SER A 213 -9.51 6.34 24.09
N CYS A 214 -9.03 5.30 24.79
CA CYS A 214 -9.69 4.77 25.98
C CYS A 214 -9.28 5.59 27.21
N THR A 215 -10.12 6.55 27.59
CA THR A 215 -9.93 7.46 28.74
C THR A 215 -10.77 7.07 29.95
#